data_AF-A0A920FH43-F1
#
_entry.id   AF-A0A920FH43-F1
#
_cell.length_a   1.000
_cell.length_b   1.000
_cell.length_c   1.000
_cell.angle_alpha   90.00
_cell.angle_beta   90.00
_cell.angle_gamma   90.00
#
_symmetry.space_group_name_H-M   'P 1'
#
loop_
_entity.id
_entity.type
_entity.pdbx_description
1 polymer ?
#
loop_
_entity_poly.entity_id
_entity_poly.type
_entity_poly.pdbx_seq_one_letter_code
_entity_poly.pdbx_strand_id
1 'polypeptide(L)' 'MVSFLFDTPTGMSDNGFRLLGVIVWMAIWWISEVVPIAVTALLPIVLFPSCEIMSIQETGANYGHKYIFYLLVGL' A
#
# COMPACT_ATOMS: atom_id res chain seq x y z
N MET A 1 10.11 0.91 -7.39
CA MET A 1 11.42 0.73 -6.72
C MET A 1 11.75 -0.74 -6.43
N VAL A 2 10.79 -1.63 -6.11
CA VAL A 2 11.06 -3.08 -5.91
C VAL A 2 11.07 -3.90 -7.21
N SER A 3 10.32 -3.48 -8.24
CA SER A 3 10.18 -4.22 -9.51
C SER A 3 11.38 -4.16 -10.46
N PHE A 4 12.45 -3.45 -10.09
CA PHE A 4 13.63 -3.29 -10.97
C PHE A 4 14.68 -4.40 -10.81
N LEU A 5 14.54 -5.27 -9.80
CA LEU A 5 15.55 -6.30 -9.49
C LEU A 5 15.11 -7.74 -9.84
N PHE A 6 13.83 -7.97 -10.11
CA PHE A 6 13.27 -9.30 -10.36
C PHE A 6 12.26 -9.23 -11.49
N ASP A 7 12.38 -10.12 -12.48
CA ASP A 7 11.37 -10.30 -13.51
C ASP A 7 10.06 -10.82 -12.91
N THR A 8 8.95 -10.43 -13.53
CA THR A 8 7.63 -10.95 -13.16
C THR A 8 7.61 -12.47 -13.37
N PRO A 9 7.21 -13.26 -12.36
CA PRO A 9 7.06 -14.71 -12.52
C PRO A 9 6.11 -15.01 -13.68
N THR A 10 6.45 -15.98 -14.51
CA THR A 10 5.67 -16.36 -15.69
C THR A 10 4.21 -16.65 -15.31
N GLY A 11 3.29 -15.81 -15.81
CA GLY A 11 1.86 -15.90 -15.52
C GLY A 11 1.30 -14.81 -14.60
N MET A 12 2.13 -13.91 -14.05
CA MET A 12 1.69 -12.78 -13.22
C MET A 12 1.60 -11.47 -14.01
N SER A 13 0.58 -10.65 -13.74
CA SER A 13 0.50 -9.29 -14.30
C SER A 13 1.51 -8.36 -13.63
N ASP A 14 2.03 -7.39 -14.40
CA ASP A 14 2.98 -6.39 -13.89
C ASP A 14 2.42 -5.62 -12.68
N ASN A 15 1.13 -5.27 -12.73
CA ASN A 15 0.44 -4.62 -11.63
C ASN A 15 0.37 -5.51 -10.39
N GLY A 16 0.16 -6.82 -10.56
CA GLY A 16 0.15 -7.78 -9.45
C GLY A 16 1.52 -7.89 -8.77
N PHE A 17 2.60 -7.85 -9.54
CA PHE A 17 3.96 -7.89 -8.99
C PHE A 17 4.31 -6.60 -8.23
N ARG A 18 3.91 -5.44 -8.76
CA ARG A 18 4.06 -4.14 -8.08
C ARG A 18 3.27 -4.12 -6.77
N LEU A 19 2.03 -4.64 -6.76
CA LEU A 19 1.20 -4.75 -5.56
C LEU A 19 1.85 -5.64 -4.49
N LEU A 20 2.40 -6.80 -4.88
CA LEU A 20 3.14 -7.67 -3.95
C LEU A 20 4.31 -6.94 -3.28
N GLY A 21 5.07 -6.15 -4.04
CA GLY A 21 6.17 -5.37 -3.49
C GLY A 21 5.72 -4.40 -2.41
N VAL A 22 4.58 -3.73 -2.61
CA VAL A 22 3.99 -2.83 -1.59
C VAL A 22 3.52 -3.61 -0.36
N ILE A 23 2.87 -4.76 -0.55
CA ILE A 23 2.41 -5.62 0.55
C ILE A 23 3.59 -6.11 1.41
N VAL A 24 4.67 -6.55 0.78
CA VAL A 24 5.87 -7.02 1.48
C VAL A 24 6.50 -5.88 2.29
N TRP A 25 6.59 -4.68 1.71
CA TRP A 25 7.06 -3.50 2.44
C TRP A 25 6.19 -3.23 3.67
N MET A 26 4.87 -3.17 3.50
CA MET A 26 3.94 -2.96 4.61
C MET A 26 4.08 -4.04 5.70
N ALA A 27 4.23 -5.31 5.31
CA ALA A 27 4.43 -6.40 6.24
C ALA A 27 5.72 -6.23 7.06
N ILE A 28 6.82 -5.81 6.43
CA ILE A 28 8.07 -5.52 7.14
C ILE A 28 7.84 -4.40 8.16
N TRP A 29 7.16 -3.32 7.78
CA TRP A 29 6.89 -2.19 8.68
C TRP A 29 5.92 -2.53 9.81
N TRP A 30 4.93 -3.40 9.57
CA TRP A 30 4.06 -3.90 10.62
C TRP A 30 4.80 -4.79 11.61
N ILE A 31 5.65 -5.71 11.14
CA ILE A 31 6.40 -6.63 12.01
C ILE A 31 7.48 -5.89 12.80
N SER A 32 8.14 -4.92 12.16
CA SER A 32 9.24 -4.17 12.78
C SER A 32 8.79 -2.97 13.62
N GLU A 33 7.51 -2.60 13.55
CA GLU A 33 6.93 -1.44 14.26
C GLU A 33 7.75 -0.15 14.13
N VAL A 34 8.42 0.05 13.00
CA VAL A 34 9.32 1.21 12.77
C VAL A 34 8.55 2.54 12.79
N VAL A 35 7.26 2.52 12.46
CA VAL A 35 6.35 3.67 12.52
C VAL A 35 4.99 3.24 13.08
N PRO A 36 4.15 4.17 13.58
CA PRO A 36 2.81 3.84 14.06
C PRO A 36 2.00 3.09 13.01
N ILE A 37 1.20 2.11 13.44
CA ILE A 37 0.40 1.24 12.54
C ILE A 37 -0.46 2.05 11.57
N ALA A 38 -1.01 3.19 12.02
CA ALA A 38 -1.79 4.10 11.18
C ALA A 38 -0.96 4.70 10.03
N VAL A 39 0.32 5.03 10.26
CA VAL A 39 1.22 5.56 9.23
C VAL A 39 1.53 4.47 8.20
N THR A 40 1.82 3.25 8.64
CA THR A 40 2.01 2.10 7.73
C THR A 40 0.76 1.83 6.90
N ALA A 41 -0.44 1.97 7.47
CA ALA A 41 -1.69 1.78 6.76
C ALA A 41 -1.91 2.80 5.63
N LEU A 42 -1.35 4.02 5.74
CA LEU A 42 -1.49 5.09 4.73
C LEU A 42 -0.50 4.96 3.56
N LEU A 43 0.50 4.08 3.65
CA LEU A 43 1.51 3.86 2.59
C LEU A 43 0.91 3.66 1.18
N PRO A 44 -0.13 2.84 0.99
CA PRO A 44 -0.73 2.61 -0.33
C PRO A 44 -1.23 3.87 -1.02
N ILE A 45 -1.68 4.89 -0.28
CA ILE A 45 -2.13 6.17 -0.86
C ILE A 45 -1.03 6.81 -1.72
N VAL A 46 0.23 6.66 -1.29
CA VAL A 46 1.38 7.21 -2.00
C VAL A 46 1.97 6.17 -2.97
N LEU A 47 2.09 4.92 -2.52
CA LEU A 47 2.77 3.87 -3.28
C LEU A 47 1.96 3.37 -4.48
N PHE A 48 0.64 3.25 -4.39
CA PHE A 48 -0.18 2.78 -5.51
C PHE A 48 -0.14 3.70 -6.73
N PRO A 49 -0.34 5.03 -6.60
CA PRO A 49 -0.19 5.92 -7.73
C PRO A 49 1.26 6.04 -8.21
N SER A 50 2.25 6.01 -7.29
CA SER A 50 3.67 6.05 -7.67
C SER A 50 4.13 4.79 -8.41
N CYS A 51 3.47 3.65 -8.18
CA CYS A 51 3.71 2.40 -8.89
C CYS A 51 2.71 2.16 -10.03
N GLU A 52 1.88 3.14 -10.39
CA GLU A 52 0.85 3.03 -11.44
C GLU A 52 -0.09 1.82 -11.25
N ILE A 53 -0.29 1.39 -10.00
CA ILE A 53 -1.18 0.26 -9.66
C ILE A 53 -2.63 0.72 -9.74
N MET A 54 -2.91 1.93 -9.23
CA MET A 54 -4.24 2.51 -9.10
C MET A 54 -4.13 4.04 -9.04
N SER A 55 -5.17 4.76 -9.48
CA SER A 55 -5.19 6.23 -9.39
C SER A 55 -5.25 6.71 -7.93
N ILE A 56 -4.82 7.96 -7.69
CA ILE A 56 -4.91 8.58 -6.35
C ILE A 56 -6.36 8.70 -5.88
N GLN A 57 -7.31 8.91 -6.81
CA GLN A 57 -8.73 9.01 -6.53
C GLN A 57 -9.32 7.67 -6.08
N GLU A 58 -9.03 6.59 -6.81
CA GLU A 58 -9.50 5.25 -6.47
C GLU A 58 -8.84 4.74 -5.18
N THR A 59 -7.55 4.99 -5.01
CA THR A 59 -6.84 4.60 -3.78
C THR A 59 -7.39 5.38 -2.60
N GLY A 60 -7.51 6.71 -2.70
CA GLY A 60 -8.03 7.57 -1.65
C GLY A 60 -9.49 7.29 -1.27
N ALA A 61 -10.32 6.82 -2.20
CA ALA A 61 -11.68 6.38 -1.91
C ALA A 61 -11.74 5.24 -0.87
N ASN A 62 -10.76 4.33 -0.89
CA ASN A 62 -10.66 3.25 0.10
C ASN A 62 -10.26 3.75 1.50
N TYR A 63 -9.65 4.94 1.58
CA TYR A 63 -9.21 5.57 2.83
C TYR A 63 -10.19 6.62 3.37
N GLY A 64 -11.14 7.07 2.56
CA GLY A 64 -12.18 8.02 2.95
C GLY A 64 -13.39 7.37 3.64
N HIS A 65 -13.37 6.05 3.87
CA HIS A 65 -14.51 5.37 4.48
C HIS A 65 -14.67 5.80 5.93
N LYS A 66 -15.92 6.10 6.33
CA LYS A 66 -16.32 6.65 7.64
C LYS A 66 -15.63 5.99 8.87
N TYR A 67 -15.27 4.71 8.77
CA TYR A 67 -14.56 3.94 9.79
C TYR A 67 -13.15 4.44 10.12
N ILE A 68 -12.44 5.03 9.16
CA ILE A 68 -11.09 5.58 9.39
C ILE A 68 -11.15 6.87 10.20
N PHE A 69 -12.21 7.67 10.03
CA PHE A 69 -12.47 8.84 10.88
C PHE A 69 -12.74 8.46 12.33
N TYR A 70 -13.48 7.38 12.59
CA TYR A 70 -13.71 6.86 13.94
C TYR A 70 -12.38 6.46 14.62
N LEU A 71 -11.50 5.78 13.88
CA LEU A 71 -10.19 5.37 14.39
C LEU A 71 -9.23 6.55 14.67
N LEU A 72 -9.32 7.64 13.90
CA LEU A 72 -8.53 8.87 14.08
C LEU A 72 -9.04 9.77 15.20
N VAL A 73 -10.35 9.82 15.42
CA VAL A 73 -11.00 10.61 16.48
C VAL A 73 -11.04 9.84 17.82
N GLY A 74 -10.82 8.52 17.80
CA GLY A 74 -10.76 7.69 19.01
C GLY A 74 -12.14 7.39 19.61
N LEU A 75 -13.20 7.38 18.80
CA LEU A 75 -14.58 7.05 19.18
C LEU A 75 -15.08 5.80 18.47
#